data_AF-A0A212CVN9-F1
#
_entry.id   AF-A0A212CVN9-F1
#
_cell.length_a   1.000
_cell.length_b   1.000
_cell.length_c   1.000
_cell.angle_alpha   90.00
_cell.angle_beta   90.00
_cell.angle_gamma   90.00
#
_symmetry.space_group_name_H-M   'P 1'
#
loop_
_entity.id
_entity.type
_entity.pdbx_description
1 polymer ?
#
loop_
_entity_poly.entity_id
_entity_poly.type
_entity_poly.pdbx_seq_one_letter_code
_entity_poly.pdbx_strand_id
1 'polypeptide(L)'
;PLQPHVRVWDSVSLSTLQIIGLGTFERGVGCLDFSKADSGVHLCVIDDSNEHMLTVWDWQKKSKGAEIKTTNEVVLAVGFHPTDANIIITC
;
A
#
# COMPACT_ATOMS: atom_id res chain seq x y z
N PRO A 1 -8.23 9.36 -18.04
CA PRO A 1 -8.78 8.37 -17.08
C PRO A 1 -8.30 8.75 -15.68
N LEU A 2 -9.12 8.56 -14.64
CA LEU A 2 -8.68 8.82 -13.26
C LEU A 2 -7.61 7.78 -12.87
N GLN A 3 -6.48 8.25 -12.35
CA GLN A 3 -5.41 7.38 -11.87
C GLN A 3 -5.66 7.06 -10.39
N PRO A 4 -5.86 5.77 -10.02
CA PRO A 4 -5.99 5.41 -8.61
C PRO A 4 -4.73 5.79 -7.84
N HIS A 5 -4.92 6.16 -6.57
CA HIS A 5 -3.85 6.60 -5.68
C HIS A 5 -4.27 6.42 -4.23
N VAL A 6 -3.29 6.33 -3.33
CA VAL A 6 -3.52 6.37 -1.88
C VAL A 6 -3.17 7.76 -1.35
N ARG A 7 -3.96 8.26 -0.39
CA ARG A 7 -3.66 9.49 0.33
C ARG A 7 -3.42 9.18 1.80
N VAL A 8 -2.28 9.64 2.31
CA VAL A 8 -2.00 9.69 3.74
C VAL A 8 -2.33 11.10 4.21
N TRP A 9 -3.13 11.22 5.27
CA TRP A 9 -3.64 12.50 5.76
C TRP A 9 -3.60 12.55 7.28
N ASP A 10 -3.47 13.75 7.81
CA ASP A 10 -3.48 14.00 9.24
C ASP A 10 -4.93 14.07 9.76
N SER A 11 -5.26 13.28 10.78
CA SER A 11 -6.64 13.11 11.24
C SER A 11 -7.20 14.32 12.00
N VAL A 12 -6.35 15.24 12.43
CA VAL A 12 -6.73 16.44 13.19
C VAL A 12 -6.91 17.64 12.28
N SER A 13 -5.89 17.96 11.48
CA SER A 13 -5.88 19.11 10.55
C SER A 13 -6.59 18.83 9.23
N LEU A 14 -6.87 17.55 8.92
CA LEU A 14 -7.39 17.07 7.64
C LEU A 14 -6.48 17.38 6.44
N SER A 15 -5.22 17.75 6.72
CA SER A 15 -4.24 18.03 5.68
C SER A 15 -3.81 16.74 5.01
N THR A 16 -3.81 16.71 3.68
CA THR A 16 -3.16 15.63 2.93
C THR A 16 -1.65 15.76 3.12
N LEU A 17 -1.04 14.75 3.74
CA LEU A 17 0.40 14.69 3.96
C LEU A 17 1.09 14.16 2.71
N GLN A 18 0.56 13.09 2.11
CA GLN A 18 1.17 12.43 0.96
C GLN A 18 0.12 11.89 -0.02
N ILE A 19 0.52 11.83 -1.29
CA ILE A 19 -0.20 11.16 -2.38
C ILE A 19 0.75 10.12 -2.96
N ILE A 20 0.35 8.85 -2.93
CA ILE A 20 1.18 7.68 -3.24
C ILE A 20 0.61 6.94 -4.46
N GLY A 21 1.49 6.46 -5.33
CA GLY A 21 1.16 5.53 -6.40
C GLY A 21 0.44 6.11 -7.62
N LEU A 22 0.53 7.44 -7.85
CA LEU A 22 0.06 8.04 -9.10
C LEU A 22 0.74 7.36 -10.29
N GLY A 23 -0.07 6.81 -11.20
CA GLY A 23 0.39 6.07 -12.37
C GLY A 23 1.00 4.69 -12.07
N THR A 24 0.95 4.23 -10.81
CA THR A 24 1.38 2.87 -10.43
C THR A 24 0.20 1.92 -10.36
N PHE A 25 -0.90 2.33 -9.73
CA PHE A 25 -2.08 1.49 -9.60
C PHE A 25 -2.94 1.56 -10.85
N GLU A 26 -3.48 0.43 -11.27
CA GLU A 26 -4.26 0.36 -12.51
C GLU A 26 -5.75 0.67 -12.31
N ARG A 27 -6.51 -0.28 -11.75
CA ARG A 27 -7.98 -0.21 -11.69
C ARG A 27 -8.52 0.40 -10.42
N GLY A 28 -7.79 0.25 -9.32
CA GLY A 28 -8.25 0.59 -7.98
C GLY A 28 -7.22 0.20 -6.93
N VAL A 29 -7.53 0.48 -5.67
CA VAL A 29 -6.76 0.04 -4.51
C VAL A 29 -7.67 -0.87 -3.70
N GLY A 30 -7.32 -2.15 -3.61
CA GLY A 30 -8.15 -3.17 -2.96
C GLY A 30 -7.95 -3.22 -1.46
N CYS A 31 -6.69 -3.31 -1.01
CA CYS A 31 -6.35 -3.30 0.41
C CYS A 31 -4.97 -2.68 0.67
N LEU A 32 -4.76 -2.23 1.91
CA LEU A 32 -3.52 -1.61 2.37
C LEU A 32 -3.32 -1.84 3.87
N ASP A 33 -2.07 -1.78 4.34
CA ASP A 33 -1.73 -1.77 5.77
C ASP A 33 -0.45 -0.98 6.02
N PHE A 34 -0.33 -0.40 7.21
CA PHE A 34 0.91 0.21 7.68
C PHE A 34 1.73 -0.81 8.46
N SER A 35 3.06 -0.75 8.32
CA SER A 35 3.96 -1.57 9.10
C SER A 35 3.87 -1.23 10.59
N LYS A 36 3.86 -2.24 11.45
CA LYS A 36 3.64 -2.04 12.90
C LYS A 36 4.96 -1.98 13.67
N ALA A 37 5.90 -2.85 13.29
CA ALA A 37 7.16 -3.04 14.02
C ALA A 37 8.14 -1.86 13.92
N ASP A 38 8.01 -1.01 12.91
CA ASP A 38 8.88 0.16 12.66
C ASP A 38 8.13 1.50 12.79
N SER A 39 6.98 1.51 13.48
CA SER A 39 6.13 2.69 13.68
C SER A 39 5.51 3.25 12.39
N GLY A 40 5.12 2.38 11.46
CA GLY A 40 4.38 2.77 10.27
C GLY A 40 5.23 3.42 9.20
N VAL A 41 6.53 3.16 9.15
CA VAL A 41 7.42 3.72 8.11
C VAL A 41 7.00 3.24 6.73
N HIS A 42 6.55 1.99 6.62
CA HIS A 42 6.14 1.38 5.36
C HIS A 42 4.63 1.30 5.22
N LEU A 43 4.16 1.49 3.98
CA LEU A 43 2.80 1.28 3.55
C LEU A 43 2.82 0.19 2.46
N CYS A 44 2.07 -0.89 2.66
CA CYS A 44 1.83 -1.87 1.62
C CYS A 44 0.47 -1.62 0.97
N VAL A 45 0.37 -1.87 -0.33
CA VAL A 45 -0.85 -1.67 -1.12
C VAL A 45 -0.99 -2.83 -2.10
N ILE A 46 -2.16 -3.45 -2.12
CA ILE A 46 -2.63 -4.35 -3.18
C ILE A 46 -3.56 -3.55 -4.09
N ASP A 47 -3.30 -3.57 -5.38
CA ASP A 47 -4.18 -2.94 -6.37
C ASP A 47 -5.23 -3.93 -6.94
N ASP A 48 -6.22 -3.39 -7.64
CA ASP A 48 -7.27 -4.17 -8.30
C ASP A 48 -6.92 -4.55 -9.74
N SER A 49 -5.62 -4.59 -10.09
CA SER A 49 -5.18 -5.12 -11.39
C SER A 49 -5.51 -6.61 -11.50
N ASN A 50 -5.42 -7.18 -12.70
CA ASN A 50 -5.59 -8.63 -12.90
C ASN A 50 -4.55 -9.48 -12.14
N GLU A 51 -3.44 -8.87 -11.75
CA GLU A 51 -2.30 -9.53 -11.12
C GLU A 51 -2.18 -9.21 -9.63
N HIS A 52 -3.13 -8.42 -9.10
CA HIS A 52 -3.18 -7.97 -7.71
C HIS A 52 -1.80 -7.57 -7.19
N MET A 53 -1.24 -6.51 -7.76
CA MET A 53 0.14 -6.13 -7.51
C MET A 53 0.30 -5.65 -6.06
N LEU A 54 1.19 -6.30 -5.32
CA LEU A 54 1.66 -5.82 -4.02
C LEU A 54 2.81 -4.85 -4.23
N THR A 55 2.64 -3.63 -3.71
CA THR A 55 3.68 -2.61 -3.67
C THR A 55 3.94 -2.20 -2.23
N VAL A 56 5.22 -1.97 -1.89
CA VAL A 56 5.64 -1.48 -0.57
C VAL A 56 6.32 -0.13 -0.75
N TRP A 57 5.91 0.85 0.05
CA TRP A 57 6.33 2.23 -0.05
C TRP A 57 6.89 2.72 1.28
N ASP A 58 7.99 3.45 1.25
CA ASP A 58 8.27 4.45 2.29
C ASP A 58 7.41 5.68 1.96
N TRP A 59 6.29 5.82 2.65
CA TRP A 59 5.26 6.79 2.28
C TRP A 59 5.73 8.22 2.56
N GLN A 60 6.58 8.43 3.58
CA GLN A 60 7.12 9.75 3.91
C GLN A 60 8.11 10.21 2.84
N LYS A 61 8.94 9.29 2.33
CA LYS A 61 9.91 9.56 1.26
C LYS A 61 9.32 9.49 -0.15
N LYS A 62 8.05 9.08 -0.30
CA LYS A 62 7.39 8.83 -1.58
C LYS A 62 8.15 7.84 -2.49
N SER A 63 8.84 6.87 -1.89
CA SER A 63 9.67 5.93 -2.65
C SER A 63 9.08 4.52 -2.59
N LYS A 64 8.91 3.89 -3.76
CA LYS A 64 8.55 2.47 -3.88
C LYS A 64 9.78 1.62 -3.59
N GLY A 65 9.73 0.81 -2.54
CA GLY A 65 10.82 -0.08 -2.12
C GLY A 65 10.72 -1.48 -2.72
N ALA A 66 9.51 -1.99 -2.92
CA ALA A 66 9.28 -3.30 -3.53
C ALA A 66 7.98 -3.33 -4.32
N GLU A 67 7.92 -4.25 -5.27
CA GLU A 67 6.75 -4.53 -6.11
C GLU A 67 6.78 -6.00 -6.54
N ILE A 68 5.66 -6.69 -6.39
CA ILE A 68 5.53 -8.09 -6.77
C ILE A 68 4.08 -8.43 -7.15
N LYS A 69 3.92 -9.29 -8.16
CA LYS A 69 2.65 -9.94 -8.47
C LYS A 69 2.28 -10.92 -7.35
N THR A 70 1.09 -10.83 -6.78
CA THR A 70 0.68 -11.75 -5.70
C THR A 70 0.01 -13.00 -6.24
N THR A 71 -1.10 -12.84 -6.95
CA THR A 71 -1.95 -13.92 -7.45
C THR A 71 -2.85 -13.39 -8.57
N ASN A 72 -3.49 -14.28 -9.33
CA ASN A 72 -4.56 -13.92 -10.26
C ASN A 72 -5.96 -14.10 -9.64
N GLU A 73 -6.04 -14.55 -8.38
CA GLU A 73 -7.28 -14.69 -7.62
C GLU A 73 -7.51 -13.47 -6.73
N VAL A 74 -8.75 -13.28 -6.27
CA VAL A 74 -9.11 -12.13 -5.44
C VAL A 74 -8.31 -12.14 -4.13
N VAL A 75 -7.66 -11.02 -3.81
CA VAL A 75 -7.04 -10.76 -2.50
C VAL A 75 -8.00 -9.92 -1.66
N LEU A 76 -8.36 -10.41 -0.49
CA LEU A 76 -9.31 -9.78 0.43
C LEU A 76 -8.62 -8.91 1.47
N ALA A 77 -7.37 -9.24 1.83
CA ALA A 77 -6.63 -8.50 2.84
C ALA A 77 -5.12 -8.55 2.63
N VAL A 78 -4.44 -7.52 3.11
CA VAL A 78 -3.00 -7.47 3.30
C VAL A 78 -2.71 -6.98 4.71
N GLY A 79 -1.66 -7.50 5.34
CA GLY A 79 -1.27 -7.07 6.68
C GLY A 79 0.21 -7.27 6.98
N PHE A 80 0.83 -6.29 7.63
CA PHE A 80 2.16 -6.45 8.21
C PHE A 80 2.10 -7.25 9.51
N HIS A 81 3.10 -8.12 9.70
CA HIS A 81 3.32 -8.80 10.97
C HIS A 81 3.56 -7.77 12.10
N PRO A 82 2.99 -7.96 13.30
CA PRO A 82 3.04 -6.95 14.36
C PRO A 82 4.44 -6.66 14.91
N THR A 83 5.37 -7.62 14.82
CA THR A 83 6.72 -7.51 15.40
C THR A 83 7.85 -7.64 14.37
N ASP A 84 7.53 -7.81 13.09
CA ASP A 84 8.53 -7.87 12.02
C ASP A 84 8.04 -7.10 10.79
N ALA A 85 8.69 -5.98 10.48
CA ALA A 85 8.30 -5.13 9.35
C ALA A 85 8.62 -5.76 7.98
N ASN A 86 9.40 -6.85 7.93
CA ASN A 86 9.76 -7.53 6.69
C ASN A 86 8.79 -8.67 6.32
N ILE A 87 7.77 -8.92 7.14
CA ILE A 87 6.78 -9.96 6.89
C ILE A 87 5.43 -9.32 6.56
N ILE A 88 4.94 -9.60 5.35
CA ILE A 88 3.62 -9.21 4.86
C ILE A 88 2.83 -10.49 4.61
N ILE A 89 1.57 -10.51 5.05
CA ILE A 89 0.62 -11.59 4.82
C ILE A 89 -0.49 -11.09 3.90
N THR A 90 -0.90 -11.90 2.93
CA THR A 90 -2.07 -11.67 2.06
C THR A 90 -3.05 -12.83 2.21
N CYS A 91 -4.36 -12.57 2.13
CA CYS A 91 -5.44 -13.57 2.20
C CYS A 91 -6.42 -13.38 1.05
#